data_AF-A0A5E6RHR6-F1
#
_entry.id   AF-A0A5E6RHR6-F1
#
_cell.length_a   1.000
_cell.length_b   1.000
_cell.length_c   1.000
_cell.angle_alpha   90.00
_cell.angle_beta   90.00
_cell.angle_gamma   90.00
#
_symmetry.space_group_name_H-M   'P 1'
#
loop_
_entity.id
_entity.type
_entity.pdbx_description
1 polymer ?
#
loop_
_entity_poly.entity_id
_entity_poly.type
_entity_poly.pdbx_seq_one_letter_code
_entity_poly.pdbx_strand_id
1 'polypeptide(L)'
;MEAIHDAPAAFGSLGDLGKAARLEYPYLYRDKQWSFFDNGISQHSNVKNVKYLYDRVFEAHRYNGDPLIIAMVDAYNMSAEDVRGALTRYKKFDLAVKMTSYGSITSAASQAAASFGAEALMYGDLLRRLGK
;
A
#
# COMPACT_ATOMS: atom_id res chain seq x y z
N MET A 1 -30.31 -1.46 -3.05
CA MET A 1 -29.20 -0.65 -3.57
C MET A 1 -28.72 0.25 -2.42
N GLU A 2 -28.29 -0.37 -1.31
CA GLU A 2 -28.17 0.31 0.01
C GLU A 2 -26.80 0.11 0.66
N ALA A 3 -25.98 -0.83 0.16
CA ALA A 3 -24.71 -1.21 0.79
C ALA A 3 -23.55 -0.22 0.57
N ILE A 4 -23.76 0.87 -0.17
CA ILE A 4 -22.68 1.77 -0.62
C ILE A 4 -22.48 2.97 0.31
N HIS A 5 -23.41 3.26 1.23
CA HIS A 5 -23.37 4.50 2.00
C HIS A 5 -22.57 4.46 3.31
N ASP A 6 -22.19 3.28 3.81
CA ASP A 6 -21.61 3.15 5.16
C ASP A 6 -20.21 2.50 5.20
N ALA A 7 -19.64 2.16 4.04
CA ALA A 7 -18.30 1.58 3.93
C ALA A 7 -17.30 2.62 3.42
N PRO A 8 -16.15 2.83 4.08
CA PRO A 8 -15.05 3.65 3.56
C PRO A 8 -14.37 2.91 2.40
N ALA A 9 -15.04 2.81 1.25
CA ALA A 9 -14.56 2.12 0.08
C ALA A 9 -14.38 3.11 -1.07
N ALA A 10 -13.12 3.50 -1.30
CA ALA A 10 -12.73 4.17 -2.53
C ALA A 10 -12.70 3.13 -3.65
N PHE A 11 -13.78 2.98 -4.40
CA PHE A 11 -13.79 2.15 -5.60
C PHE A 11 -13.16 2.92 -6.77
N GLY A 12 -12.43 2.19 -7.63
CA GLY A 12 -11.79 2.74 -8.82
C GLY A 12 -12.79 3.15 -9.91
N SER A 13 -12.73 2.51 -11.07
CA SER A 13 -13.63 2.80 -12.21
C SER A 13 -15.08 2.34 -11.95
N LEU A 14 -16.04 2.80 -12.76
CA LEU A 14 -17.43 2.27 -12.73
C LEU A 14 -17.49 0.75 -12.95
N GLY A 15 -16.51 0.17 -13.66
CA GLY A 15 -16.39 -1.28 -13.83
C GLY A 15 -15.95 -2.01 -12.55
N ASP A 16 -15.19 -1.35 -11.69
CA ASP A 16 -14.75 -1.88 -10.40
C ASP A 16 -15.88 -1.88 -9.39
N LEU A 17 -16.71 -0.83 -9.40
CA LEU A 17 -17.96 -0.79 -8.64
C LEU A 17 -18.88 -1.96 -8.99
N GLY A 18 -19.05 -2.26 -10.28
CA GLY A 18 -19.90 -3.37 -10.73
C GLY A 18 -19.38 -4.75 -10.32
N LYS A 19 -18.07 -4.92 -10.15
CA LYS A 19 -17.46 -6.16 -9.64
C LYS A 19 -17.53 -6.23 -8.11
N ALA A 20 -17.24 -5.13 -7.43
CA ALA A 20 -17.31 -5.03 -5.98
C ALA A 20 -18.72 -5.27 -5.45
N ALA A 21 -19.74 -4.74 -6.15
CA ALA A 21 -21.15 -4.92 -5.80
C ALA A 21 -21.63 -6.38 -5.89
N ARG A 22 -20.85 -7.27 -6.51
CA ARG A 22 -21.14 -8.72 -6.59
C ARG A 22 -20.51 -9.51 -5.45
N LEU A 23 -19.68 -8.88 -4.61
CA LEU A 23 -19.10 -9.49 -3.43
C LEU A 23 -20.06 -9.31 -2.25
N GLU A 24 -20.13 -10.31 -1.38
CA GLU A 24 -20.85 -10.24 -0.09
C GLU A 24 -20.33 -9.06 0.76
N TYR A 25 -19.04 -8.76 0.63
CA TYR A 25 -18.36 -7.65 1.29
C TYR A 25 -17.62 -6.78 0.25
N PRO A 26 -18.27 -5.75 -0.32
CA PRO A 26 -17.70 -4.94 -1.40
C PRO A 26 -16.37 -4.26 -1.04
N TYR A 27 -16.14 -3.93 0.24
CA TYR A 27 -14.87 -3.37 0.72
C TYR A 27 -13.67 -4.32 0.58
N LEU A 28 -13.91 -5.62 0.35
CA LEU A 28 -12.89 -6.61 0.03
C LEU A 28 -12.48 -6.59 -1.44
N TYR A 29 -13.16 -5.82 -2.30
CA TYR A 29 -12.76 -5.72 -3.69
C TYR A 29 -11.34 -5.18 -3.81
N ARG A 30 -10.55 -5.84 -4.66
CA ARG A 30 -9.18 -5.45 -5.00
C ARG A 30 -9.01 -5.56 -6.52
N ASP A 31 -8.38 -4.56 -7.12
CA ASP A 31 -7.93 -4.63 -8.50
C ASP A 31 -6.93 -5.79 -8.67
N LYS A 32 -7.02 -6.51 -9.79
CA LYS A 32 -6.10 -7.60 -10.14
C LYS A 32 -4.64 -7.14 -10.17
N GLN A 33 -4.37 -5.88 -10.53
CA GLN A 33 -3.02 -5.33 -10.50
C GLN A 33 -2.38 -5.40 -9.11
N TRP A 34 -3.19 -5.34 -8.05
CA TRP A 34 -2.73 -5.38 -6.66
C TRP A 34 -2.43 -6.78 -6.15
N SER A 35 -3.10 -7.80 -6.71
CA SER A 35 -2.90 -9.18 -6.28
C SER A 35 -1.45 -9.65 -6.39
N PHE A 36 -0.68 -9.12 -7.35
CA PHE A 36 0.74 -9.43 -7.47
C PHE A 36 1.57 -8.96 -6.26
N PHE A 37 1.41 -7.70 -5.87
CA PHE A 37 2.15 -7.11 -4.76
C PHE A 37 1.72 -7.76 -3.44
N ASP A 38 0.42 -7.93 -3.27
CA ASP A 38 -0.18 -8.55 -2.11
C ASP A 38 0.30 -9.99 -1.90
N ASN A 39 0.32 -10.78 -2.96
CA ASN A 39 0.86 -12.14 -2.94
C ASN A 39 2.34 -12.15 -2.57
N GLY A 40 3.16 -11.26 -3.13
CA GLY A 40 4.60 -11.26 -2.84
C GLY A 40 4.92 -10.89 -1.38
N ILE A 41 4.12 -10.02 -0.76
CA ILE A 41 4.30 -9.65 0.65
C ILE A 41 3.75 -10.75 1.56
N SER A 42 2.55 -11.26 1.28
CA SER A 42 1.92 -12.29 2.11
C SER A 42 2.65 -13.64 2.08
N GLN A 43 3.30 -13.97 0.95
CA GLN A 43 4.11 -15.18 0.81
C GLN A 43 5.54 -15.02 1.31
N HIS A 44 5.93 -13.82 1.75
CA HIS A 44 7.27 -13.57 2.26
C HIS A 44 7.51 -14.40 3.53
N SER A 45 8.65 -15.09 3.62
CA SER A 45 8.94 -16.04 4.70
C SER A 45 8.92 -15.42 6.11
N ASN A 46 9.27 -14.14 6.22
CA ASN A 46 9.21 -13.39 7.49
C ASN A 46 7.86 -12.69 7.75
N VAL A 47 6.83 -12.88 6.91
CA VAL A 47 5.50 -12.30 7.11
C VAL A 47 4.56 -13.37 7.65
N LYS A 48 3.99 -13.11 8.82
CA LYS A 48 3.02 -13.99 9.48
C LYS A 48 1.61 -13.72 9.00
N ASN A 49 1.25 -12.44 8.87
CA ASN A 49 -0.08 -12.01 8.43
C ASN A 49 0.01 -10.60 7.84
N VAL A 50 -0.90 -10.30 6.92
CA VAL A 50 -1.09 -8.96 6.35
C VAL A 50 -2.48 -8.48 6.74
N LYS A 51 -2.55 -7.36 7.45
CA LYS A 51 -3.81 -6.71 7.83
C LYS A 51 -4.00 -5.45 7.00
N TYR A 52 -5.05 -5.40 6.19
CA TYR A 52 -5.36 -4.18 5.44
C TYR A 52 -5.95 -3.14 6.38
N LEU A 53 -5.38 -1.94 6.35
CA LEU A 53 -5.91 -0.81 7.09
C LEU A 53 -6.91 -0.06 6.22
N TYR A 54 -6.48 0.43 5.05
CA TYR A 54 -7.32 1.19 4.11
C TYR A 54 -6.75 1.13 2.69
N ASP A 55 -7.59 0.93 1.66
CA ASP A 55 -7.24 1.07 0.23
C ASP A 55 -5.88 0.44 -0.15
N ARG A 56 -4.79 1.24 -0.12
CA ARG A 56 -3.42 0.88 -0.49
C ARG A 56 -2.43 0.81 0.69
N VAL A 57 -2.94 0.75 1.92
CA VAL A 57 -2.15 0.70 3.15
C VAL A 57 -2.47 -0.57 3.91
N PHE A 58 -1.42 -1.31 4.25
CA PHE A 58 -1.52 -2.53 5.02
C PHE A 58 -0.43 -2.60 6.08
N GLU A 59 -0.73 -3.34 7.13
CA GLU A 59 0.15 -3.66 8.24
C GLU A 59 0.66 -5.09 8.03
N ALA A 60 1.96 -5.22 7.75
CA ALA A 60 2.62 -6.51 7.66
C ALA A 60 3.11 -6.92 9.05
N HIS A 61 2.45 -7.92 9.64
CA HIS A 61 2.89 -8.54 10.88
C HIS A 61 3.97 -9.55 10.56
N ARG A 62 5.16 -9.33 11.10
CA ARG A 62 6.34 -10.14 10.81
C ARG A 62 6.57 -11.19 11.89
N TYR A 63 7.23 -12.28 11.53
CA TYR A 63 7.69 -13.27 12.51
C TYR A 63 8.83 -12.69 13.36
N ASN A 64 9.73 -11.95 12.71
CA ASN A 64 10.85 -11.27 13.34
C ASN A 64 10.77 -9.76 13.10
N GLY A 65 10.85 -8.99 14.18
CA GLY A 65 10.77 -7.53 14.20
C GLY A 65 9.34 -6.98 14.33
N ASP A 66 9.25 -5.66 14.52
CA ASP A 66 7.97 -4.98 14.71
C ASP A 66 7.09 -5.02 13.44
N PRO A 67 5.75 -4.95 13.56
CA PRO A 67 4.86 -4.76 12.43
C PRO A 67 5.23 -3.50 11.64
N LEU A 68 5.08 -3.55 10.32
CA LEU A 68 5.36 -2.41 9.44
C LEU A 68 4.08 -1.99 8.73
N ILE A 69 3.75 -0.71 8.82
CA ILE A 69 2.67 -0.09 8.05
C ILE A 69 3.25 0.37 6.71
N ILE A 70 2.76 -0.22 5.64
CA ILE A 70 3.24 -0.05 4.28
C ILE A 70 2.16 0.65 3.47
N ALA A 71 2.48 1.83 2.97
CA ALA A 71 1.65 2.60 2.06
C ALA A 71 2.18 2.46 0.63
N MET A 72 1.37 1.89 -0.27
CA MET A 72 1.74 1.75 -1.67
C MET A 72 1.41 3.02 -2.45
N VAL A 73 2.41 3.54 -3.17
CA VAL A 73 2.34 4.77 -3.95
C VAL A 73 2.49 4.45 -5.42
N ASP A 74 1.41 4.71 -6.16
CA ASP A 74 1.36 4.53 -7.60
C ASP A 74 1.87 5.79 -8.30
N ALA A 75 3.16 5.80 -8.58
CA ALA A 75 3.83 6.87 -9.30
C ALA A 75 4.92 6.28 -10.22
N TYR A 76 5.09 6.88 -11.40
CA TYR A 76 6.20 6.50 -12.30
C TYR A 76 7.54 6.96 -11.71
N ASN A 77 7.65 8.26 -11.43
CA ASN A 77 8.73 8.83 -10.63
C ASN A 77 8.14 9.34 -9.32
N MET A 78 8.49 8.69 -8.21
CA MET A 78 7.94 9.04 -6.92
C MET A 78 8.61 10.31 -6.39
N SER A 79 7.81 11.36 -6.25
CA SER A 79 8.21 12.69 -5.81
C SER A 79 7.95 12.91 -4.32
N ALA A 80 8.48 14.00 -3.78
CA ALA A 80 8.16 14.42 -2.42
C ALA A 80 6.67 14.75 -2.23
N GLU A 81 6.00 15.22 -3.29
CA GLU A 81 4.57 15.53 -3.26
C GLU A 81 3.74 14.26 -3.13
N ASP A 82 4.11 13.19 -3.84
CA ASP A 82 3.42 11.89 -3.74
C ASP A 82 3.51 11.32 -2.30
N VAL A 83 4.69 11.42 -1.69
CA VAL A 83 4.94 10.97 -0.32
C VAL A 83 4.15 11.80 0.69
N ARG A 84 4.13 13.13 0.55
CA ARG A 84 3.36 14.02 1.43
C ARG A 84 1.85 13.86 1.22
N GLY A 85 1.42 13.58 -0.01
CA GLY A 85 0.04 13.23 -0.33
C GLY A 85 -0.38 11.96 0.39
N ALA A 86 0.47 10.91 0.35
CA ALA A 86 0.25 9.69 1.12
C ALA A 86 0.19 9.99 2.63
N LEU A 87 1.08 10.82 3.18
CA LEU A 87 1.07 11.18 4.60
C LEU A 87 -0.23 11.91 4.98
N THR A 88 -0.68 12.83 4.13
CA THR A 88 -1.92 13.59 4.37
C THR A 88 -3.14 12.68 4.39
N ARG A 89 -3.19 11.71 3.47
CA ARG A 89 -4.29 10.75 3.31
C ARG A 89 -4.32 9.68 4.41
N TYR A 90 -3.16 9.12 4.75
CA TYR A 90 -3.07 7.95 5.62
C TYR A 90 -2.57 8.26 7.04
N LYS A 91 -2.14 9.49 7.30
CA LYS A 91 -1.62 10.05 8.57
C LYS A 91 -0.33 9.44 9.10
N LYS A 92 -0.18 8.11 9.08
CA LYS A 92 1.01 7.42 9.57
C LYS A 92 1.26 6.13 8.78
N PHE A 93 2.50 5.95 8.36
CA PHE A 93 3.03 4.71 7.81
C PHE A 93 4.55 4.68 8.03
N ASP A 94 5.13 3.49 8.06
CA ASP A 94 6.57 3.30 8.22
C ASP A 94 7.28 3.25 6.86
N LEU A 95 6.60 2.73 5.83
CA LEU A 95 7.17 2.57 4.49
C LEU A 95 6.25 3.17 3.42
N ALA A 96 6.80 4.01 2.55
CA ALA A 96 6.17 4.46 1.31
C ALA A 96 6.77 3.69 0.14
N VAL A 97 6.01 2.79 -0.46
CA VAL A 97 6.52 1.83 -1.44
C VAL A 97 6.04 2.16 -2.84
N LYS A 98 6.98 2.39 -3.75
CA LYS A 98 6.65 2.60 -5.15
C LYS A 98 6.24 1.29 -5.81
N MET A 99 5.07 1.30 -6.44
CA MET A 99 4.47 0.09 -7.03
C MET A 99 5.11 -0.26 -8.37
N THR A 100 5.62 0.72 -9.11
CA THR A 100 6.18 0.47 -10.44
C THR A 100 7.66 0.07 -10.36
N SER A 101 8.04 -1.00 -11.07
CA SER A 101 9.44 -1.40 -11.21
C SER A 101 10.25 -0.46 -12.12
N TYR A 102 9.56 0.40 -12.88
CA TYR A 102 10.15 1.37 -13.80
C TYR A 102 10.22 2.76 -13.17
N GLY A 103 11.15 3.61 -13.62
CA GLY A 103 11.38 4.94 -13.04
C GLY A 103 12.13 4.88 -11.70
N SER A 104 12.16 5.99 -10.95
CA SER A 104 12.94 6.09 -9.71
C SER A 104 12.16 6.71 -8.56
N ILE A 105 12.71 6.58 -7.35
CA ILE A 105 12.32 7.41 -6.20
C ILE A 105 13.28 8.59 -6.20
N THR A 106 12.74 9.80 -6.21
CA THR A 106 13.56 11.01 -6.16
C THR A 106 14.21 11.14 -4.79
N SER A 107 15.39 11.76 -4.73
CA SER A 107 16.05 12.07 -3.45
C SER A 107 15.15 12.90 -2.52
N ALA A 108 14.36 13.82 -3.10
CA ALA A 108 13.38 14.61 -2.37
C ALA A 108 12.26 13.76 -1.75
N ALA A 109 11.81 12.69 -2.43
CA ALA A 109 10.83 11.75 -1.88
C ALA A 109 11.39 10.99 -0.67
N SER A 110 12.62 10.48 -0.77
CA SER A 110 13.30 9.81 0.34
C SER A 110 13.50 10.74 1.53
N GLN A 111 13.92 11.99 1.29
CA GLN A 111 14.06 12.99 2.35
C GLN A 111 12.71 13.37 2.98
N ALA A 112 11.66 13.50 2.16
CA ALA A 112 10.32 13.76 2.66
C ALA A 112 9.86 12.62 3.58
N ALA A 113 9.99 11.36 3.17
CA ALA A 113 9.64 10.20 4.00
C ALA A 113 10.42 10.21 5.32
N ALA A 114 11.74 10.39 5.26
CA ALA A 114 12.60 10.41 6.44
C ALA A 114 12.23 11.53 7.42
N SER A 115 11.75 12.69 6.93
CA SER A 115 11.38 13.84 7.77
C SER A 115 10.24 13.55 8.75
N PHE A 116 9.43 12.52 8.51
CA PHE A 116 8.36 12.09 9.42
C PHE A 116 8.52 10.64 9.89
N GLY A 117 9.74 10.09 9.78
CA GLY A 117 10.09 8.76 10.31
C GLY A 117 9.68 7.59 9.42
N ALA A 118 9.39 7.82 8.14
CA ALA A 118 9.13 6.75 7.17
C ALA A 118 10.30 6.56 6.20
N GLU A 119 10.34 5.42 5.51
CA GLU A 119 11.30 5.13 4.44
C GLU A 119 10.60 5.05 3.08
N ALA A 120 11.16 5.67 2.04
CA ALA A 120 10.68 5.51 0.67
C ALA A 120 11.47 4.39 -0.03
N LEU A 121 10.79 3.34 -0.48
CA LEU A 121 11.41 2.13 -1.02
C LEU A 121 10.79 1.70 -2.36
N MET A 122 11.60 1.07 -3.22
CA MET A 122 11.07 0.31 -4.35
C MET A 122 10.48 -1.01 -3.85
N TYR A 123 9.55 -1.60 -4.60
CA TYR A 123 8.96 -2.88 -4.20
C TYR A 123 9.99 -4.00 -3.96
N GLY A 124 11.05 -4.09 -4.76
CA GLY A 124 12.13 -5.06 -4.52
C GLY A 124 12.87 -4.82 -3.21
N ASP A 125 13.05 -3.56 -2.81
CA ASP A 125 13.69 -3.20 -1.54
C ASP A 125 12.76 -3.42 -0.35
N LEU A 126 11.44 -3.29 -0.53
CA LEU A 126 10.44 -3.70 0.46
C LEU A 126 10.62 -5.17 0.84
N LEU A 127 10.70 -6.07 -0.15
CA LEU A 127 10.88 -7.50 0.13
C LEU A 127 12.18 -7.76 0.91
N ARG A 128 13.26 -7.06 0.56
CA ARG A 128 14.52 -7.14 1.35
C ARG A 128 14.35 -6.58 2.77
N ARG A 129 13.58 -5.50 2.94
CA ARG A 129 13.30 -4.87 4.24
C ARG A 129 12.43 -5.76 5.13
N LEU A 130 11.52 -6.53 4.54
CA LEU A 130 10.70 -7.50 5.26
C LEU A 130 11.52 -8.67 5.81
N GLY A 131 12.63 -9.04 5.15
CA GLY A 131 13.53 -10.10 5.61
C GLY A 131 14.50 -9.72 6.73
N LYS A 132 14.54 -8.45 7.14
CA LYS A 132 15.33 -7.97 8.28
C LYS A 132 14.50 -7.98 9.56
#